data_AF-A0AAV5TMI9-F1
#
_entry.id   AF-A0AAV5TMI9-F1
#
_cell.length_a   1.000
_cell.length_b   1.000
_cell.length_c   1.000
_cell.angle_alpha   90.00
_cell.angle_beta   90.00
_cell.angle_gamma   90.00
#
_symmetry.space_group_name_H-M   'P 1'
#
loop_
_entity.id
_entity.type
_entity.pdbx_description
1 polymer ?
#
loop_
_entity_poly.entity_id
_entity_poly.type
_entity_poly.pdbx_seq_one_letter_code
_entity_poly.pdbx_strand_id
1 'polypeptide(L)'
;GGENIYFIWSTSDVSEEELARNAMKAFYEEIKYYNYNRPQLQLRAAHFTNLVWKSVEKMGVGLYMGRYTNNHGACNVVANKERPATG
;
A
#
# COMPACT_ATOMS: atom_id res chain seq x y z
N GLY A 1 0.71 4.30 -14.87
CA GLY A 1 0.32 3.31 -13.86
C GLY A 1 0.28 3.99 -12.51
N GLY A 2 -0.62 3.58 -11.63
CA GLY A 2 -0.63 4.02 -10.24
C GLY A 2 0.05 2.98 -9.34
N GLU A 3 0.55 3.41 -8.19
CA GLU A 3 1.19 2.55 -7.20
C GLU A 3 0.68 2.93 -5.80
N ASN A 4 0.38 1.93 -4.98
CA ASN A 4 0.06 2.09 -3.56
C ASN A 4 1.07 1.28 -2.74
N ILE A 5 1.59 1.86 -1.66
CA ILE A 5 2.60 1.23 -0.81
C ILE A 5 2.06 1.14 0.61
N TYR A 6 2.15 -0.06 1.20
CA TYR A 6 1.79 -0.32 2.60
C TYR A 6 3.00 -0.86 3.36
N PHE A 7 3.24 -0.33 4.56
CA PHE A 7 4.33 -0.74 5.41
C PHE A 7 3.83 -0.89 6.85
N ILE A 8 4.25 -1.97 7.51
CA ILE A 8 4.04 -2.17 8.94
C ILE A 8 5.30 -2.69 9.60
N TRP A 9 5.40 -2.42 10.90
CA TRP A 9 6.29 -3.12 11.81
C TRP A 9 5.45 -3.92 12.80
N SER A 10 5.83 -5.16 13.06
CA SER A 10 5.14 -6.02 14.01
C SER A 10 6.15 -6.75 14.88
N THR A 11 5.84 -6.88 16.17
CA THR A 11 6.60 -7.73 17.11
C THR A 11 6.24 -9.20 16.99
N SER A 12 5.14 -9.50 16.31
CA SER A 12 4.64 -10.86 16.07
C SER A 12 4.70 -11.18 14.59
N ASP A 13 4.80 -12.46 14.27
CA ASP A 13 4.68 -12.93 12.89
C ASP A 13 3.33 -12.54 12.31
N VAL A 14 3.35 -12.05 11.07
CA VAL A 14 2.16 -11.70 10.28
C VAL A 14 2.18 -12.56 9.03
N SER A 15 1.04 -13.11 8.64
CA SER A 15 0.95 -13.85 7.38
C SER A 15 0.90 -12.89 6.17
N GLU A 16 1.33 -13.36 5.00
CA GLU A 16 1.23 -12.58 3.76
C GLU A 16 -0.23 -12.16 3.47
N GLU A 17 -1.16 -13.07 3.73
CA GLU A 17 -2.59 -12.85 3.52
C GLU A 17 -3.16 -11.77 4.47
N GLU A 18 -2.72 -11.76 5.73
CA GLU A 18 -3.07 -10.73 6.69
C GLU A 18 -2.47 -9.37 6.32
N LEU A 19 -1.22 -9.34 5.85
CA LEU A 19 -0.59 -8.11 5.37
C LEU A 19 -1.34 -7.54 4.17
N ALA A 20 -1.71 -8.38 3.20
CA ALA A 20 -2.49 -7.98 2.04
C ALA A 20 -3.88 -7.44 2.43
N ARG A 21 -4.58 -8.12 3.34
CA ARG A 21 -5.87 -7.65 3.87
C ARG A 21 -5.75 -6.29 4.57
N ASN A 22 -4.73 -6.12 5.40
CA ASN A 22 -4.50 -4.88 6.12
C ASN A 22 -4.17 -3.73 5.16
N ALA A 23 -3.35 -3.98 4.14
CA ALA A 23 -3.05 -3.01 3.09
C ALA A 23 -4.31 -2.56 2.35
N MET A 24 -5.11 -3.51 1.85
CA MET A 24 -6.35 -3.23 1.13
C MET A 24 -7.35 -2.46 1.97
N LYS A 25 -7.50 -2.85 3.24
CA LYS A 25 -8.36 -2.15 4.20
C LYS A 25 -7.89 -0.72 4.43
N ALA A 26 -6.59 -0.51 4.69
CA ALA A 26 -6.04 0.81 4.92
C ALA A 26 -6.22 1.73 3.71
N PHE A 27 -5.99 1.23 2.50
CA PHE A 27 -6.22 2.00 1.27
C PHE A 27 -7.69 2.33 1.08
N TYR A 28 -8.59 1.38 1.31
CA TYR A 28 -10.02 1.61 1.12
C TYR A 28 -10.63 2.56 2.15
N GLU A 29 -10.16 2.51 3.41
CA GLU A 29 -10.64 3.37 4.49
C GLU A 29 -10.42 4.87 4.23
N GLU A 30 -9.55 5.21 3.29
CA GLU A 30 -9.38 6.60 2.85
C GLU A 30 -10.61 7.17 2.13
N ILE A 31 -11.59 6.33 1.76
CA ILE A 31 -12.90 6.76 1.24
C ILE A 31 -13.55 7.85 2.10
N LYS A 32 -13.33 7.83 3.42
CA LYS A 32 -13.82 8.85 4.37
C LYS A 32 -13.27 10.25 4.12
N TYR A 33 -12.14 10.35 3.43
CA TYR A 33 -11.52 11.60 3.02
C TYR A 33 -11.89 12.01 1.59
N TYR A 34 -12.55 11.13 0.82
CA TYR A 34 -12.92 11.41 -0.55
C TYR A 34 -14.23 12.19 -0.67
N ASN A 35 -14.19 13.34 -1.34
CA ASN A 35 -15.39 14.12 -1.63
C ASN A 35 -15.89 13.90 -3.06
N TYR A 36 -16.93 13.09 -3.21
CA TYR A 36 -17.58 12.81 -4.50
C TYR A 36 -18.18 14.04 -5.19
N ASN A 37 -18.56 15.07 -4.43
CA ASN A 37 -19.10 16.32 -4.99
C ASN A 37 -18.00 17.24 -5.55
N ARG A 38 -16.73 16.96 -5.22
CA ARG A 38 -15.55 17.66 -5.74
C ARG A 38 -14.51 16.63 -6.17
N PRO A 39 -14.75 15.93 -7.29
CA PRO A 39 -13.86 14.88 -7.78
C PRO A 39 -12.57 15.53 -8.31
N GLN A 40 -11.64 15.72 -7.39
CA GLN A 40 -10.31 16.27 -7.62
C GLN A 40 -9.29 15.44 -6.84
N LEU A 41 -8.01 15.58 -7.18
CA LEU A 41 -6.95 14.91 -6.44
C LEU A 41 -6.99 15.35 -4.97
N GLN A 42 -7.23 14.39 -4.10
CA GLN A 42 -7.21 14.56 -2.65
C GLN A 42 -6.13 13.61 -2.15
N LEU A 43 -4.97 14.14 -1.76
CA LEU A 43 -3.80 13.31 -1.39
C LEU A 43 -4.12 12.30 -0.27
N ARG A 44 -5.05 12.63 0.62
CA ARG A 44 -5.51 11.76 1.71
C ARG A 44 -6.41 10.61 1.26
N ALA A 45 -6.89 10.63 0.02
CA ALA A 45 -7.73 9.61 -0.60
C ALA A 45 -7.07 9.01 -1.85
N ALA A 46 -5.79 9.29 -2.07
CA ALA A 46 -5.10 8.90 -3.29
C ALA A 46 -5.03 7.38 -3.44
N HIS A 47 -4.76 6.64 -2.36
CA HIS A 47 -4.70 5.18 -2.42
C HIS A 47 -6.07 4.59 -2.71
N PHE A 48 -7.12 5.13 -2.07
CA PHE A 48 -8.51 4.74 -2.35
C PHE A 48 -8.86 4.96 -3.82
N THR A 49 -8.62 6.17 -4.35
CA THR A 49 -8.97 6.48 -5.75
C THR A 49 -8.22 5.61 -6.75
N ASN A 50 -6.96 5.27 -6.47
CA ASN A 50 -6.17 4.39 -7.31
C ASN A 50 -6.71 2.95 -7.29
N LEU A 51 -7.22 2.50 -6.14
CA LEU A 51 -7.80 1.16 -5.96
C LEU A 51 -9.11 0.96 -6.72
N VAL A 52 -9.99 1.98 -6.74
CA VAL A 52 -11.32 1.89 -7.39
C VAL A 52 -11.38 2.51 -8.78
N TRP A 53 -10.22 2.78 -9.38
CA TRP A 53 -10.15 3.50 -10.64
C TRP A 53 -10.73 2.67 -11.78
N LYS A 54 -11.80 3.19 -12.41
CA LYS A 54 -12.60 2.43 -13.38
C LYS A 54 -11.80 1.84 -14.55
N SER A 55 -10.76 2.50 -15.02
CA SER A 55 -9.96 2.03 -16.16
C SER A 55 -8.85 1.05 -15.77
N VAL A 56 -8.70 0.70 -14.49
CA VAL A 56 -7.74 -0.30 -14.03
C VAL A 56 -8.40 -1.67 -14.11
N GLU A 57 -7.88 -2.53 -14.99
CA GLU A 57 -8.40 -3.89 -15.22
C GLU A 57 -7.50 -4.98 -14.65
N LYS A 58 -6.23 -4.64 -14.36
CA LYS A 58 -5.21 -5.55 -13.86
C LYS A 58 -4.43 -4.89 -12.74
N MET A 59 -4.05 -5.68 -11.74
CA MET A 59 -3.17 -5.24 -10.67
C MET A 59 -2.19 -6.35 -10.30
N GLY A 60 -0.93 -5.96 -10.09
CA GLY A 60 0.10 -6.79 -9.51
C GLY A 60 0.33 -6.41 -8.05
N VAL A 61 0.60 -7.40 -7.20
CA VAL A 61 0.94 -7.19 -5.79
C VAL A 61 2.27 -7.87 -5.50
N GLY A 62 3.23 -7.11 -4.99
CA GLY A 62 4.51 -7.60 -4.50
C GLY A 62 4.64 -7.39 -3.01
N LEU A 63 5.20 -8.37 -2.30
CA LEU A 63 5.34 -8.37 -0.85
C LEU A 63 6.77 -8.71 -0.46
N TYR A 64 7.27 -8.05 0.59
CA TYR A 64 8.57 -8.33 1.19
C TYR A 64 8.45 -8.27 2.71
N MET A 65 9.00 -9.27 3.40
CA MET A 65 9.03 -9.34 4.86
C MET A 65 10.46 -9.61 5.33
N GLY A 66 10.91 -8.83 6.31
CA GLY A 66 12.19 -9.01 6.97
C GLY A 66 12.00 -9.19 8.47
N ARG A 67 12.62 -10.22 9.05
CA ARG A 67 12.66 -10.42 10.51
C ARG A 67 13.98 -9.85 11.04
N TYR A 68 13.89 -9.06 12.11
CA TYR A 68 15.05 -8.47 12.77
C TYR A 68 15.06 -8.91 14.23
N THR A 69 16.18 -9.48 14.69
CA THR A 69 16.30 -10.12 16.02
C THR A 69 17.08 -9.27 17.04
N ASN A 70 17.62 -8.14 16.61
CA ASN A 70 18.49 -7.26 17.38
C ASN A 70 17.81 -5.91 17.62
N ASN A 71 18.00 -5.38 18.83
CA ASN A 71 17.38 -4.13 19.27
C ASN A 71 17.75 -2.99 18.30
N HIS A 72 16.69 -2.41 17.73
CA HIS A 72 16.65 -1.25 16.85
C HIS A 72 16.94 -1.57 15.38
N GLY A 73 15.98 -2.26 14.74
CA GLY A 73 15.83 -2.20 13.30
C GLY A 73 15.42 -0.78 12.89
N ALA A 74 16.40 0.10 12.66
CA ALA A 74 16.14 1.35 11.97
C ALA A 74 15.49 1.02 10.62
N CYS A 75 14.31 1.59 10.37
CA CYS A 75 13.52 1.38 9.18
C CYS A 75 14.26 1.95 7.94
N ASN A 76 15.15 1.15 7.35
CA ASN A 76 15.85 1.49 6.12
C ASN A 76 14.98 1.04 4.93
N VAL A 77 13.93 1.81 4.64
CA VAL A 77 13.18 1.64 3.38
C VAL A 77 14.05 2.21 2.25
N VAL A 78 14.82 1.34 1.60
CA VAL A 78 15.55 1.69 0.37
C VAL A 78 14.58 1.58 -0.79
N ALA A 79 14.09 2.72 -1.27
CA ALA A 79 13.29 2.77 -2.49
C ALA A 79 14.21 2.68 -3.72
N ASN A 80 14.27 1.50 -4.33
CA ASN A 80 14.89 1.35 -5.65
C ASN A 80 13.90 1.78 -6.73
N LYS A 81 14.23 2.87 -7.43
CA LYS A 81 13.44 3.45 -8.53
C LYS A 81 13.25 2.50 -9.72
N GLU A 82 14.01 1.41 -9.79
CA GLU A 82 14.08 0.50 -10.94
C GLU A 82 13.41 -0.87 -10.71
N ARG A 83 12.37 -0.97 -9.88
CA ARG A 83 11.50 -2.15 -9.95
C ARG A 83 10.38 -1.85 -10.95
N PRO A 84 10.45 -2.34 -12.21
CA PRO A 84 9.29 -2.26 -13.06
C PRO A 84 8.23 -3.15 -12.41
N ALA A 85 7.09 -2.57 -12.03
CA ALA A 85 5.88 -3.32 -11.81
C ALA A 85 5.52 -3.98 -13.15
N THR A 86 6.03 -5.19 -13.36
CA THR A 86 5.77 -5.98 -14.57
C THR A 86 4.41 -6.63 -14.44
N GLY A 87 3.47 -6.21 -15.31
CA GLY A 87 2.31 -6.99 -15.74
C GLY A 87 1.02 -6.76 -14.97
#